data_AF-A0A2Z3QWW7-F1
#
_entry.id   AF-A0A2Z3QWW7-F1
#
_cell.length_a   1.000
_cell.length_b   1.000
_cell.length_c   1.000
_cell.angle_alpha   90.00
_cell.angle_beta   90.00
_cell.angle_gamma   90.00
#
_symmetry.space_group_name_H-M   'P 1'
#
loop_
_entity.id
_entity.type
_entity.pdbx_description
1 polymer ?
#
loop_
_entity_poly.entity_id
_entity_poly.type
_entity_poly.pdbx_seq_one_letter_code
_entity_poly.pdbx_strand_id
1 'polypeptide(L)'
;MHRIVASISSLSQHQDTLTHDPARYRPDGCPRCGFGTLWRHGWYYRKACRAPHGGGREPAAVPRFRCATCGATCSRLPKIVWHAARLLVWDAVFIVAAAIAPG
;
A
#
# COMPACT_ATOMS: atom_id res chain seq x y z
N MET A 1 6.12 -13.18 -5.86
CA MET A 1 4.90 -12.82 -5.11
C MET A 1 4.42 -11.42 -5.53
N HIS A 2 3.17 -11.28 -6.01
CA HIS A 2 2.61 -9.97 -6.34
C HIS A 2 2.31 -9.17 -5.06
N ARG A 3 3.13 -8.13 -4.82
CA ARG A 3 2.96 -7.21 -3.68
C ARG A 3 1.74 -6.28 -3.82
N ILE A 4 1.00 -6.38 -4.93
CA ILE A 4 -0.20 -5.59 -5.22
C ILE A 4 -1.42 -6.51 -5.23
N VAL A 5 -2.50 -6.07 -4.60
CA VAL A 5 -3.84 -6.66 -4.71
C VAL A 5 -4.58 -5.92 -5.82
N ALA A 6 -4.48 -6.44 -7.05
CA ALA A 6 -4.96 -5.77 -8.26
C ALA A 6 -6.48 -5.57 -8.29
N SER A 7 -7.23 -6.42 -7.58
CA SER A 7 -8.68 -6.36 -7.47
C SER A 7 -9.20 -5.20 -6.60
N ILE A 8 -8.32 -4.50 -5.86
CA ILE A 8 -8.70 -3.40 -4.98
C ILE A 8 -8.25 -2.08 -5.61
N SER A 9 -9.15 -1.46 -6.38
CA SER A 9 -8.86 -0.31 -7.24
C SER A 9 -9.45 1.02 -6.76
N SER A 10 -10.27 1.04 -5.71
CA SER A 10 -10.78 2.27 -5.09
C SER A 10 -10.50 2.31 -3.59
N LEU A 11 -10.59 3.51 -3.00
CA LEU A 11 -10.44 3.69 -1.54
C LEU A 11 -11.61 3.07 -0.76
N SER A 12 -12.85 3.20 -1.26
CA SER A 12 -14.02 2.55 -0.67
C SER A 12 -13.87 1.03 -0.64
N GLN A 13 -13.49 0.42 -1.76
CA GLN A 13 -13.24 -1.01 -1.83
C GLN A 13 -12.09 -1.44 -0.92
N HIS A 14 -11.08 -0.60 -0.76
CA HIS A 14 -10.00 -0.83 0.22
C HIS A 14 -10.57 -0.88 1.64
N GLN A 15 -11.35 0.13 2.06
CA GLN A 15 -11.98 0.20 3.38
C GLN A 15 -12.92 -0.99 3.62
N ASP A 16 -13.81 -1.30 2.67
CA ASP A 16 -14.73 -2.44 2.75
C ASP A 16 -13.97 -3.76 2.90
N THR A 17 -12.90 -3.95 2.13
CA THR A 17 -12.08 -5.16 2.22
C THR A 17 -11.41 -5.27 3.59
N LEU A 18 -10.95 -4.17 4.18
CA LEU A 18 -10.34 -4.22 5.51
C LEU A 18 -11.34 -4.61 6.60
N THR A 19 -12.58 -4.18 6.47
CA THR A 19 -13.67 -4.47 7.41
C THR A 19 -14.18 -5.89 7.26
N HIS A 20 -14.42 -6.35 6.03
CA HIS A 20 -15.12 -7.61 5.77
C HIS A 20 -14.19 -8.78 5.41
N ASP A 21 -13.05 -8.53 4.77
CA ASP A 21 -12.16 -9.59 4.26
C ASP A 21 -10.67 -9.17 4.25
N PRO A 22 -10.07 -8.90 5.43
CA PRO A 22 -8.67 -8.50 5.50
C PRO A 22 -7.70 -9.63 5.09
N ALA A 23 -8.19 -10.87 5.00
CA ALA A 23 -7.44 -12.02 4.54
C ALA A 23 -7.02 -11.90 3.07
N ARG A 24 -7.73 -11.12 2.23
CA ARG A 24 -7.29 -10.81 0.86
C ARG A 24 -5.92 -10.15 0.76
N TYR A 25 -5.49 -9.44 1.79
CA TYR A 25 -4.14 -8.85 1.85
C TYR A 25 -3.07 -9.86 2.27
N ARG A 26 -3.47 -11.01 2.80
CA ARG A 26 -2.54 -12.05 3.24
C ARG A 26 -1.90 -12.70 2.02
N PRO A 27 -0.57 -12.83 1.99
CA PRO A 27 0.12 -13.69 1.03
C PRO A 27 -0.16 -15.17 1.32
N ASP A 28 -0.15 -16.01 0.28
CA ASP A 28 -0.30 -17.46 0.44
C ASP A 28 0.88 -18.09 1.19
N GLY A 29 2.06 -17.47 1.09
CA GLY A 29 3.27 -17.89 1.79
C GLY A 29 4.22 -16.73 2.06
N CYS A 30 5.17 -16.94 2.97
CA CYS A 30 6.18 -15.93 3.26
C CYS A 30 7.01 -15.61 2.01
N PRO A 31 7.12 -14.34 1.57
CA PRO A 31 7.91 -13.98 0.40
C PRO A 31 9.42 -14.19 0.59
N ARG A 32 9.89 -14.45 1.82
CA ARG A 32 11.29 -14.66 2.14
C ARG A 32 11.66 -16.15 2.18
N CYS A 33 10.89 -16.95 2.90
CA CYS A 33 11.21 -18.37 3.12
C CYS A 33 10.23 -19.34 2.47
N GLY A 34 9.07 -18.90 1.97
CA GLY A 34 8.07 -19.76 1.33
C GLY A 34 7.21 -20.62 2.28
N PHE A 35 7.74 -21.05 3.42
CA PHE A 35 7.16 -22.16 4.21
C PHE A 35 6.35 -21.76 5.46
N GLY A 36 6.28 -20.48 5.82
CA GLY A 36 5.72 -20.08 7.12
C GLY A 36 4.30 -19.51 7.08
N THR A 37 3.48 -19.90 8.05
CA THR A 37 2.18 -19.29 8.35
C THR A 37 2.36 -17.79 8.64
N LEU A 38 1.59 -16.97 7.94
CA LEU A 38 1.60 -15.51 8.09
C LEU A 38 0.46 -15.07 9.01
N TRP A 39 0.78 -14.41 10.12
CA TRP A 39 -0.22 -13.87 11.02
C TRP A 39 -0.26 -12.34 10.90
N ARG A 40 -1.45 -11.76 11.07
CA ARG A 40 -1.62 -10.31 11.04
C ARG A 40 -0.91 -9.71 12.24
N HIS A 41 0.11 -8.91 11.99
CA HIS A 41 0.95 -8.27 13.01
C HIS A 41 0.50 -6.84 13.32
N GLY A 42 -0.26 -6.22 12.42
CA GLY A 42 -0.74 -4.85 12.60
C GLY A 42 -0.95 -4.16 11.27
N TRP A 43 -0.83 -2.83 11.29
CA TRP A 43 -1.16 -1.96 10.17
C TRP A 43 -0.14 -0.82 10.10
N TYR A 44 0.02 -0.22 8.94
CA TYR A 44 0.71 1.05 8.78
C TYR A 44 -0.02 1.90 7.75
N TYR A 45 0.10 3.21 7.85
CA TYR A 45 -0.61 4.12 6.96
C TYR A 45 0.25 4.56 5.79
N ARG A 46 -0.33 4.59 4.59
CA ARG A 46 0.27 5.16 3.38
C ARG A 46 -0.63 6.28 2.86
N LYS A 47 -0.03 7.31 2.25
CA LYS A 47 -0.79 8.34 1.54
C LYS A 47 -1.56 7.67 0.40
N ALA A 48 -2.89 7.70 0.43
CA ALA A 48 -3.71 7.23 -0.68
C ALA A 48 -3.76 8.29 -1.80
N CYS A 49 -4.16 7.86 -2.99
CA CYS A 49 -4.32 8.73 -4.15
C CYS A 49 -5.38 9.80 -3.85
N ARG A 50 -5.26 10.97 -4.50
CA ARG A 50 -6.28 12.02 -4.44
C ARG A 50 -7.66 11.41 -4.73
N ALA A 51 -8.66 11.77 -3.95
CA ALA A 51 -10.05 11.53 -4.32
C ALA A 51 -10.30 12.17 -5.71
N PRO A 52 -11.18 11.61 -6.56
CA PRO A 52 -11.47 12.14 -7.90
C PRO A 52 -11.86 13.63 -7.91
N HIS A 53 -12.36 14.16 -6.79
CA HIS A 53 -12.87 15.51 -6.65
C HIS A 53 -11.98 16.44 -5.78
N GLY A 54 -10.66 16.19 -5.73
CA GLY A 54 -9.74 17.13 -5.06
C GLY A 54 -9.80 17.15 -3.54
N GLY A 55 -10.54 16.22 -2.92
CA GLY A 55 -10.54 15.99 -1.48
C GLY A 55 -9.19 15.49 -0.98
N GLY A 56 -8.86 15.85 0.28
CA GLY A 56 -7.61 15.53 0.95
C GLY A 56 -7.20 14.05 0.87
N ARG A 57 -5.91 13.79 1.06
CA ARG A 57 -5.34 12.44 1.01
C ARG A 57 -5.70 11.67 2.27
N GLU A 58 -6.75 10.87 2.23
CA GLU A 58 -7.05 9.97 3.34
C GLU A 58 -5.91 8.93 3.47
N PRO A 59 -5.33 8.72 4.66
CA PRO A 59 -4.33 7.68 4.85
C PRO A 59 -4.95 6.29 4.68
N ALA A 60 -4.42 5.49 3.76
CA ALA A 60 -4.83 4.09 3.58
C ALA A 60 -4.11 3.19 4.59
N ALA A 61 -4.87 2.45 5.40
CA ALA A 61 -4.34 1.49 6.36
C ALA A 61 -3.93 0.20 5.64
N VAL A 62 -2.64 -0.10 5.62
CA VAL A 62 -2.09 -1.29 4.94
C VAL A 62 -1.79 -2.38 5.98
N PRO A 63 -2.41 -3.57 5.89
CA PRO A 63 -2.13 -4.67 6.79
C PRO A 63 -0.69 -5.18 6.66
N ARG A 64 -0.08 -5.47 7.81
CA ARG A 64 1.22 -6.14 7.94
C ARG A 64 1.02 -7.54 8.44
N PHE A 65 1.75 -8.46 7.82
CA PHE A 65 1.82 -9.85 8.20
C PHE A 65 3.25 -10.18 8.61
N ARG A 66 3.39 -11.06 9.61
CA ARG A 66 4.68 -11.56 10.07
C ARG A 66 4.74 -13.06 9.86
N CYS A 67 5.89 -13.56 9.42
CA CYS A 67 6.13 -14.98 9.30
C CYS A 67 6.47 -15.57 10.66
N ALA A 68 5.79 -16.66 11.03
CA ALA A 68 6.09 -17.40 12.25
C ALA A 68 7.47 -18.09 12.19
N THR A 69 7.91 -18.52 11.01
CA THR A 69 9.17 -19.28 10.84
C THR A 69 10.40 -18.38 10.81
N CYS A 70 10.45 -17.40 9.90
CA CYS A 70 11.65 -16.58 9.70
C CYS A 70 11.53 -15.16 10.29
N GLY A 71 10.42 -14.85 10.99
CA GLY A 71 10.18 -13.56 11.63
C GLY A 71 9.99 -12.37 10.68
N ALA A 72 10.12 -12.56 9.37
CA ALA A 72 10.07 -11.48 8.39
C ALA A 72 8.67 -10.87 8.30
N THR A 73 8.62 -9.55 8.11
CA THR A 73 7.37 -8.84 7.87
C THR A 73 7.13 -8.64 6.38
N CYS A 74 5.87 -8.71 5.97
CA CYS A 74 5.44 -8.47 4.60
C CYS A 74 4.08 -7.76 4.60
N SER A 75 3.79 -7.07 3.50
CA SER A 75 2.50 -6.42 3.28
C SER A 75 2.16 -6.46 1.80
N ARG A 76 0.88 -6.42 1.47
CA ARG A 76 0.38 -6.24 0.11
C ARG A 76 -0.35 -4.90 0.04
N LEU A 77 -0.11 -4.16 -1.03
CA LEU A 77 -0.72 -2.86 -1.27
C LEU A 77 -1.95 -3.02 -2.15
N PRO A 78 -3.04 -2.30 -1.92
CA PRO A 78 -4.12 -2.22 -2.90
C PRO A 78 -3.64 -1.41 -4.12
N LYS A 79 -4.22 -1.70 -5.30
CA LYS A 79 -3.86 -1.02 -6.55
C LYS A 79 -4.00 0.50 -6.45
N ILE A 80 -5.05 0.99 -5.76
CA ILE A 80 -5.29 2.43 -5.57
C ILE A 80 -4.14 3.17 -4.86
N VAL A 81 -3.46 2.52 -3.91
CA VAL A 81 -2.31 3.12 -3.20
C VAL A 81 -1.03 3.04 -4.04
N TRP A 82 -0.89 2.02 -4.89
CA TRP A 82 0.26 1.90 -5.79
C TRP A 82 0.28 3.02 -6.84
N HIS A 83 -0.87 3.34 -7.44
CA HIS A 83 -0.97 4.46 -8.38
C HIS A 83 -0.63 5.80 -7.70
N ALA A 84 -1.03 5.99 -6.44
CA ALA A 84 -0.69 7.17 -5.65
C ALA A 84 0.81 7.31 -5.43
N ALA A 85 1.46 6.23 -4.96
CA ALA A 85 2.89 6.23 -4.70
C ALA A 85 3.71 6.53 -5.98
N ARG A 86 3.24 6.07 -7.15
CA ARG A 86 3.89 6.36 -8.43
C ARG A 86 3.75 7.84 -8.82
N LEU A 87 2.58 8.45 -8.63
CA LEU A 87 2.38 9.87 -8.93
C LEU A 87 3.19 10.79 -8.01
N LEU A 88 3.40 10.40 -6.75
CA LEU A 88 4.18 11.18 -5.79
C LEU A 88 5.68 11.20 -6.06
N VAL A 89 6.22 10.22 -6.79
CA VAL A 89 7.60 10.25 -7.26
C VAL A 89 7.75 11.23 -8.43
N TRP A 90 6.70 11.47 -9.23
CA TRP A 90 6.71 12.45 -10.32
C TRP A 90 6.42 13.88 -9.85
N ASP A 91 5.56 14.07 -8.84
CA ASP A 91 5.35 15.41 -8.22
C ASP A 91 6.61 15.93 -7.52
N ALA A 92 7.45 15.05 -6.95
CA ALA A 92 8.70 15.45 -6.31
C ALA A 92 9.78 15.89 -7.32
N VAL A 93 9.73 15.41 -8.57
CA VAL A 93 10.67 15.84 -9.61
C VAL A 93 10.36 17.27 -10.09
N PHE A 94 9.08 17.68 -10.13
CA PHE A 94 8.72 19.05 -10.51
C PHE A 94 8.95 20.08 -9.40
N ILE A 95 8.83 19.72 -8.12
CA ILE A 95 9.11 20.67 -7.02
C ILE A 95 10.60 21.05 -6.96
N VAL A 96 11.52 20.13 -7.29
CA VAL A 96 12.96 20.46 -7.32
C VAL A 96 13.33 21.27 -8.56
N ALA A 97 12.69 21.04 -9.71
CA ALA A 97 12.99 21.77 -10.95
C ALA A 97 12.52 23.24 -10.93
N ALA A 98 11.45 23.58 -10.19
CA ALA A 98 10.97 24.96 -10.08
C ALA A 98 11.77 25.83 -9.10
N ALA A 99 12.65 25.24 -8.29
CA ALA A 99 13.44 25.95 -7.29
C ALA A 99 14.83 26.42 -7.80
N ILE A 100 15.16 26.12 -9.06
CA ILE A 100 16.42 26.56 -9.68
C ILE A 100 16.09 27.36 -10.94
N ALA A 101 15.46 28.52 -10.77
CA ALA A 101 15.56 29.60 -11.74
C ALA A 101 16.79 30.43 -11.35
N PRO A 102 17.84 30.53 -12.19
CA PRO A 102 18.94 31.43 -11.94
C PRO A 102 18.42 32.86 -12.10
N GLY A 103 18.45 33.63 -11.01
CA GLY A 103 18.43 35.10 -11.06
C GLY A 103 19.79 35.64 -11.41
#